data_AF-A0A1Y1KU32-F1
#
_entry.id   AF-A0A1Y1KU32-F1
#
_cell.length_a   1.000
_cell.length_b   1.000
_cell.length_c   1.000
_cell.angle_alpha   90.00
_cell.angle_beta   90.00
_cell.angle_gamma   90.00
#
_symmetry.space_group_name_H-M   'P 1'
#
loop_
_entity.id
_entity.type
_entity.pdbx_description
1 polymer ?
#
loop_
_entity_poly.entity_id
_entity_poly.type
_entity_poly.pdbx_seq_one_letter_code
_entity_poly.pdbx_strand_id
1 'polypeptide(L)'
;MPEPNLPPLYIAMGPTTWGCVNAEHIKKLIPQLPHEIRKHLKEECNLTTEQAIILVNELKLLRAFTSISLNKKLNATLIANLLINDFLSLVNKEKMDLDGITINPSFFGDIVELLQNEMVSHKSVQFLMGEMLKSTSKTVKEVTENCASSKFNKTLFRL
;
A
#
# COMPACT_ATOMS: atom_id res chain seq x y z
N MET A 1 -47.68 -12.25 2.33
CA MET A 1 -48.20 -11.86 1.01
C MET A 1 -47.02 -11.35 0.19
N PRO A 2 -46.74 -11.91 -1.01
CA PRO A 2 -45.68 -11.38 -1.87
C PRO A 2 -46.01 -9.94 -2.30
N GLU A 3 -44.98 -9.11 -2.49
CA GLU A 3 -45.15 -7.69 -2.83
C GLU A 3 -45.80 -7.52 -4.21
N PRO A 4 -46.96 -6.85 -4.32
CA PRO A 4 -47.72 -6.79 -5.58
C PRO A 4 -47.09 -5.85 -6.64
N ASN A 5 -46.21 -4.93 -6.24
CA ASN A 5 -45.61 -3.93 -7.13
C ASN A 5 -44.22 -4.31 -7.65
N LEU A 6 -43.62 -5.40 -7.15
CA LEU A 6 -42.29 -5.82 -7.56
C LEU A 6 -42.40 -7.04 -8.50
N PRO A 7 -41.94 -6.94 -9.76
CA PRO A 7 -41.88 -8.11 -10.63
C PRO A 7 -40.95 -9.18 -10.05
N PRO A 8 -41.21 -10.47 -10.29
CA PRO A 8 -40.37 -11.56 -9.78
C PRO A 8 -38.94 -11.46 -10.32
N LEU A 9 -37.96 -11.62 -9.42
CA LEU A 9 -36.54 -11.61 -9.77
C LEU A 9 -36.11 -12.99 -10.29
N TYR A 10 -35.63 -13.01 -11.53
CA TYR A 10 -35.05 -14.21 -12.13
C TYR A 10 -33.52 -14.16 -12.09
N ILE A 11 -32.90 -15.15 -11.46
CA ILE A 11 -31.44 -15.30 -11.39
C ILE A 11 -31.02 -16.36 -12.41
N ALA A 12 -30.24 -15.96 -13.41
CA ALA A 12 -29.69 -16.85 -14.40
C ALA A 12 -28.27 -17.31 -13.98
N MET A 13 -28.02 -18.61 -14.10
CA MET A 13 -26.70 -19.26 -13.90
C MET A 13 -25.99 -19.54 -15.24
N GLY A 14 -26.40 -18.87 -16.33
CA GLY A 14 -25.96 -19.14 -17.71
C GLY A 14 -26.07 -17.92 -18.62
N PRO A 15 -26.22 -18.06 -19.95
CA PRO A 15 -26.27 -16.91 -20.87
C PRO A 15 -27.44 -15.97 -20.53
N THR A 16 -27.16 -14.68 -20.53
CA THR A 16 -28.10 -13.65 -20.07
C THR A 16 -29.29 -13.54 -21.02
N THR A 17 -30.50 -13.82 -20.51
CA THR A 17 -31.77 -13.50 -21.17
C THR A 17 -32.33 -12.18 -20.63
N TRP A 18 -33.10 -11.47 -21.45
CA TRP A 18 -33.71 -10.18 -21.07
C TRP A 18 -34.55 -10.31 -19.79
N GLY A 19 -34.33 -9.42 -18.81
CA GLY A 19 -35.06 -9.41 -17.54
C GLY A 19 -34.49 -10.28 -16.41
N CYS A 20 -33.34 -10.94 -16.62
CA CYS A 20 -32.68 -11.75 -15.58
C CYS A 20 -31.36 -11.13 -15.09
N VAL A 21 -31.04 -11.35 -13.81
CA VAL A 21 -29.72 -11.01 -13.24
C VAL A 21 -28.79 -12.21 -13.39
N ASN A 22 -27.63 -12.01 -14.01
CA ASN A 22 -26.64 -13.08 -14.22
C ASN A 22 -25.70 -13.21 -13.02
N ALA A 23 -25.80 -14.34 -12.30
CA ALA A 23 -24.98 -14.60 -11.13
C ALA A 23 -23.49 -14.77 -11.47
N GLU A 24 -23.16 -15.34 -12.63
CA GLU A 24 -21.76 -15.53 -13.06
C GLU A 24 -21.07 -14.21 -13.37
N HIS A 25 -21.82 -13.24 -13.92
CA HIS A 25 -21.30 -11.91 -14.18
C HIS A 25 -20.99 -11.18 -12.86
N ILE A 26 -21.90 -11.25 -11.89
CA ILE A 26 -21.69 -10.66 -10.56
C ILE A 26 -20.50 -11.30 -9.86
N LYS A 27 -20.37 -12.64 -9.96
CA LYS A 27 -19.24 -13.36 -9.36
C LYS A 27 -17.88 -12.84 -9.83
N LYS A 28 -17.76 -12.37 -11.08
CA LYS A 28 -16.53 -11.78 -11.63
C LYS A 28 -16.25 -10.35 -11.14
N LEU A 29 -17.28 -9.64 -10.69
CA LEU A 29 -17.18 -8.28 -10.15
C LEU A 29 -16.81 -8.28 -8.66
N ILE A 30 -17.09 -9.37 -7.96
CA ILE A 30 -16.75 -9.52 -6.54
C ILE A 30 -15.22 -9.56 -6.40
N PRO A 31 -14.62 -8.67 -5.60
CA PRO A 31 -13.18 -8.67 -5.37
C PRO A 31 -12.76 -9.93 -4.59
N GLN A 32 -11.46 -10.20 -4.58
CA GLN A 32 -10.90 -11.31 -3.81
C GLN A 32 -11.22 -11.19 -2.33
N LEU A 33 -11.43 -12.33 -1.67
CA LEU A 33 -11.70 -12.35 -0.24
C LEU A 33 -10.44 -11.96 0.54
N PRO A 34 -10.56 -11.23 1.66
CA PRO A 34 -9.41 -10.87 2.50
C PRO A 34 -8.54 -12.07 2.87
N HIS A 35 -9.14 -13.23 3.12
CA HIS A 35 -8.43 -14.47 3.41
C HIS A 35 -7.54 -14.93 2.24
N GLU A 36 -8.04 -14.87 1.00
CA GLU A 36 -7.29 -15.23 -0.20
C GLU A 36 -6.12 -14.27 -0.43
N ILE A 37 -6.35 -12.96 -0.23
CA ILE A 37 -5.31 -11.94 -0.36
C ILE A 37 -4.19 -12.19 0.67
N ARG A 38 -4.53 -12.49 1.92
CA ARG A 38 -3.53 -12.81 2.97
C ARG A 38 -2.69 -14.02 2.59
N LYS A 39 -3.33 -15.06 2.03
CA LYS A 39 -2.65 -16.26 1.57
C LYS A 39 -1.67 -15.94 0.44
N HIS A 40 -2.12 -15.19 -0.57
CA HIS A 40 -1.30 -14.73 -1.67
C HIS A 40 -0.09 -13.90 -1.20
N LEU A 41 -0.30 -12.95 -0.29
CA LEU A 41 0.79 -12.13 0.28
C LEU A 41 1.82 -12.97 1.04
N LYS A 42 1.40 -14.04 1.70
CA LYS A 42 2.31 -14.94 2.42
C LYS A 42 3.10 -15.83 1.46
N GLU A 43 2.44 -16.41 0.46
CA GLU A 43 3.03 -17.39 -0.46
C GLU A 43 3.89 -16.71 -1.54
N GLU A 44 3.39 -15.66 -2.17
CA GLU A 44 4.06 -14.99 -3.30
C GLU A 44 5.01 -13.88 -2.86
N CYS A 45 4.70 -13.19 -1.76
CA CYS A 45 5.49 -12.05 -1.28
C CYS A 45 6.36 -12.36 -0.05
N ASN A 46 6.35 -13.60 0.46
CA ASN A 46 7.08 -14.04 1.65
C ASN A 46 6.86 -13.15 2.89
N LEU A 47 5.65 -12.59 3.03
CA LEU A 47 5.29 -11.73 4.16
C LEU A 47 4.96 -12.57 5.40
N THR A 48 5.23 -12.01 6.58
CA THR A 48 4.81 -12.66 7.83
C THR A 48 3.28 -12.60 7.97
N THR A 49 2.72 -13.55 8.73
CA THR A 49 1.27 -13.60 8.98
C THR A 49 0.75 -12.28 9.56
N GLU A 50 1.48 -11.67 10.48
CA GLU A 50 1.12 -10.40 11.10
C GLU A 50 1.10 -9.26 10.08
N GLN A 51 2.14 -9.16 9.24
CA GLN A 51 2.21 -8.14 8.19
C GLN A 51 1.07 -8.27 7.18
N ALA A 52 0.76 -9.50 6.76
CA ALA A 52 -0.34 -9.77 5.84
C ALA A 52 -1.70 -9.39 6.45
N ILE A 53 -1.90 -9.64 7.75
CA ILE A 53 -3.13 -9.23 8.45
C ILE A 53 -3.25 -7.70 8.48
N ILE A 54 -2.18 -6.99 8.88
CA ILE A 54 -2.18 -5.52 8.98
C ILE A 54 -2.45 -4.88 7.62
N LEU A 55 -1.77 -5.33 6.56
CA LEU A 55 -1.94 -4.80 5.21
C LEU A 55 -3.37 -5.01 4.69
N VAL A 56 -3.96 -6.17 4.94
CA VAL A 56 -5.30 -6.51 4.43
C VAL A 56 -6.41 -5.88 5.26
N ASN A 57 -6.15 -5.55 6.53
CA ASN A 57 -7.13 -4.86 7.38
C ASN A 57 -7.46 -3.47 6.84
N GLU A 58 -6.46 -2.78 6.30
CA GLU A 58 -6.59 -1.42 5.78
C GLU A 58 -6.50 -1.40 4.24
N LEU A 59 -7.64 -1.17 3.57
CA LEU A 59 -7.71 -1.17 2.10
C LEU A 59 -6.76 -0.16 1.45
N LYS A 60 -6.52 0.99 2.09
CA LYS A 60 -5.57 2.00 1.57
C LYS A 60 -4.13 1.51 1.60
N LEU A 61 -3.72 0.83 2.68
CA LEU A 61 -2.40 0.22 2.79
C LEU A 61 -2.23 -0.90 1.76
N LEU A 62 -3.23 -1.76 1.62
CA LEU A 62 -3.21 -2.81 0.60
C LEU A 62 -3.05 -2.24 -0.81
N ARG A 63 -3.85 -1.22 -1.17
CA ARG A 63 -3.76 -0.57 -2.48
C ARG A 63 -2.40 0.09 -2.68
N ALA A 64 -1.87 0.79 -1.67
CA ALA A 64 -0.55 1.39 -1.73
C ALA A 64 0.54 0.33 -1.97
N PHE A 65 0.53 -0.75 -1.20
CA PHE A 65 1.46 -1.87 -1.34
C PHE A 65 1.42 -2.45 -2.76
N THR A 66 0.22 -2.77 -3.26
CA THR A 66 0.05 -3.32 -4.62
C THR A 66 0.52 -2.32 -5.68
N SER A 67 0.18 -1.04 -5.57
CA SER A 67 0.63 -0.01 -6.51
C SER A 67 2.14 0.18 -6.52
N ILE A 68 2.81 0.17 -5.35
CA ILE A 68 4.27 0.27 -5.27
C ILE A 68 4.92 -0.97 -5.90
N SER A 69 4.41 -2.16 -5.57
CA SER A 69 4.93 -3.42 -6.07
C SER A 69 4.74 -3.60 -7.59
N LEU A 70 3.71 -2.98 -8.18
CA LEU A 70 3.51 -2.97 -9.64
C LEU A 70 4.43 -1.99 -10.35
N ASN A 71 4.68 -0.81 -9.75
CA ASN A 71 5.48 0.24 -10.38
C ASN A 71 6.98 -0.09 -10.42
N LYS A 72 7.50 -0.80 -9.42
CA LYS A 72 8.92 -1.17 -9.34
C LYS A 72 9.08 -2.60 -8.84
N LYS A 73 10.03 -3.35 -9.42
CA LYS A 73 10.44 -4.67 -8.93
C LYS A 73 11.29 -4.54 -7.66
N LEU A 74 10.63 -4.17 -6.57
CA LEU A 74 11.24 -4.01 -5.26
C LEU A 74 10.91 -5.20 -4.38
N ASN A 75 11.73 -5.41 -3.34
CA ASN A 75 11.47 -6.48 -2.40
C ASN A 75 10.18 -6.20 -1.62
N ALA A 76 9.19 -7.07 -1.78
CA ALA A 76 7.87 -6.96 -1.14
C ALA A 76 7.96 -6.87 0.39
N THR A 77 8.90 -7.58 1.00
CA THR A 77 9.12 -7.51 2.46
C THR A 77 9.60 -6.14 2.91
N LEU A 78 10.45 -5.46 2.12
CA LEU A 78 10.89 -4.09 2.42
C LEU A 78 9.75 -3.09 2.28
N ILE A 79 8.91 -3.22 1.25
CA ILE A 79 7.72 -2.36 1.08
C ILE A 79 6.80 -2.50 2.30
N ALA A 80 6.50 -3.74 2.72
CA ALA A 80 5.63 -3.98 3.87
C ALA A 80 6.23 -3.45 5.18
N ASN A 81 7.52 -3.70 5.41
CA ASN A 81 8.22 -3.15 6.58
C ASN A 81 8.15 -1.63 6.63
N LEU A 82 8.39 -0.96 5.50
CA LEU A 82 8.34 0.49 5.42
C LEU A 82 6.92 1.03 5.64
N LEU A 83 5.89 0.40 5.06
CA LEU A 83 4.50 0.82 5.25
C LEU A 83 4.00 0.57 6.68
N ILE A 84 4.40 -0.55 7.30
CA ILE A 84 3.91 -0.93 8.63
C ILE A 84 4.74 -0.27 9.73
N ASN A 85 6.06 -0.35 9.66
CA ASN A 85 6.92 0.11 10.76
C ASN A 85 7.17 1.61 10.70
N ASP A 86 7.32 2.21 9.52
CA ASP A 86 7.57 3.65 9.42
C ASP A 86 6.28 4.43 9.21
N PHE A 87 5.53 4.13 8.14
CA PHE A 87 4.37 4.94 7.78
C PHE A 87 3.24 4.84 8.82
N LEU A 88 2.77 3.63 9.15
CA LEU A 88 1.71 3.45 10.16
C LEU A 88 2.13 4.00 11.53
N SER A 89 3.37 3.78 11.96
CA SER A 89 3.88 4.34 13.23
C SER A 89 3.85 5.87 13.23
N LEU A 90 4.17 6.51 12.11
CA LEU A 90 4.18 7.96 11.99
C LEU A 90 2.74 8.51 11.99
N VAL A 91 1.83 7.90 11.23
CA VAL A 91 0.41 8.26 11.20
C VAL A 91 -0.20 8.16 12.61
N ASN A 92 0.08 7.07 13.33
CA ASN A 92 -0.36 6.89 14.71
C ASN A 92 0.22 7.95 15.66
N LYS A 93 1.48 8.35 15.46
CA LYS A 93 2.15 9.37 16.28
C LYS A 93 1.55 10.76 16.11
N GLU A 94 1.22 11.13 14.86
CA GLU A 94 0.59 12.41 14.54
C GLU A 94 -0.94 12.39 14.75
N LYS A 95 -1.50 11.23 15.16
CA LYS A 95 -2.95 11.01 15.36
C LYS A 95 -3.78 11.41 14.13
N MET A 96 -3.26 11.13 12.95
CA MET A 96 -3.95 11.40 11.69
C MET A 96 -4.77 10.18 11.25
N ASP A 97 -5.90 10.42 10.61
CA ASP A 97 -6.67 9.35 9.98
C ASP A 97 -6.08 9.02 8.61
N LEU A 98 -5.90 7.72 8.35
CA LEU A 98 -5.48 7.21 7.04
C LEU A 98 -6.41 7.68 5.91
N ASP A 99 -7.66 7.99 6.23
CA ASP A 99 -8.65 8.49 5.28
C ASP A 99 -8.32 9.87 4.70
N GLY A 100 -7.64 10.74 5.45
CA GLY A 100 -7.23 12.08 4.98
C GLY A 100 -5.89 12.11 4.25
N ILE A 101 -5.14 11.01 4.24
CA ILE A 101 -3.76 10.99 3.73
C ILE A 101 -3.72 10.47 2.29
N THR A 102 -3.04 11.21 1.42
CA THR A 102 -2.75 10.80 0.04
C THR A 102 -1.42 10.07 -0.01
N ILE A 103 -1.44 8.76 -0.20
CA ILE A 103 -0.24 7.93 -0.35
C ILE A 103 0.18 7.95 -1.81
N ASN A 104 1.34 8.53 -2.14
CA ASN A 104 1.89 8.54 -3.50
C ASN A 104 2.78 7.30 -3.74
N PRO A 105 2.36 6.30 -4.55
CA PRO A 105 3.12 5.08 -4.73
C PRO A 105 4.53 5.29 -5.31
N SER A 106 4.73 6.32 -6.14
CA SER A 106 6.05 6.59 -6.73
C SER A 106 7.05 7.05 -5.68
N PHE A 107 6.63 7.94 -4.76
CA PHE A 107 7.47 8.46 -3.69
C PHE A 107 7.91 7.34 -2.73
N PHE A 108 6.97 6.47 -2.35
CA PHE A 108 7.29 5.32 -1.50
C PHE A 108 8.20 4.32 -2.23
N GLY A 109 7.98 4.09 -3.53
CA GLY A 109 8.84 3.25 -4.35
C GLY A 109 10.27 3.77 -4.46
N ASP A 110 10.46 5.08 -4.61
CA ASP A 110 11.78 5.71 -4.59
C ASP A 110 12.48 5.50 -3.24
N ILE A 111 11.78 5.67 -2.11
CA ILE A 111 12.37 5.44 -0.78
C ILE A 111 12.76 3.98 -0.58
N VAL A 112 11.90 3.03 -0.95
CA VAL A 112 12.19 1.60 -0.84
C VAL A 112 13.39 1.21 -1.71
N GLU A 113 13.51 1.77 -2.92
CA GLU A 113 14.68 1.55 -3.78
C GLU A 113 15.97 2.06 -3.14
N LEU A 114 15.95 3.25 -2.55
CA LEU A 114 17.12 3.79 -1.85
C LEU A 114 17.47 2.98 -0.59
N LEU A 115 16.46 2.44 0.11
CA LEU A 115 16.63 1.51 1.23
C LEU A 115 17.28 0.19 0.78
N GLN A 116 16.82 -0.35 -0.35
CA GLN A 116 17.37 -1.57 -0.94
C GLN A 116 18.83 -1.39 -1.39
N ASN A 117 19.18 -0.18 -1.85
CA ASN A 117 20.55 0.19 -2.21
C ASN A 117 21.40 0.65 -1.00
N GLU A 118 20.88 0.52 0.23
CA GLU A 118 21.53 0.96 1.48
C GLU A 118 21.99 2.44 1.50
N MET A 119 21.44 3.28 0.60
CA MET A 119 21.85 4.68 0.46
C MET A 119 21.24 5.59 1.52
N VAL A 120 20.22 5.13 2.23
CA VAL A 120 19.56 5.88 3.31
C VAL A 120 19.36 5.02 4.54
N SER A 121 19.64 5.63 5.70
CA SER A 121 19.34 5.02 7.00
C SER A 121 17.86 5.14 7.34
N HIS A 122 17.36 4.23 8.17
CA HIS A 122 15.99 4.22 8.71
C HIS A 122 15.56 5.57 9.31
N LYS A 123 16.50 6.32 9.91
CA LYS A 123 16.23 7.67 10.46
C LYS A 123 15.87 8.67 9.37
N SER A 124 16.52 8.59 8.21
CA SER A 124 16.25 9.46 7.07
C SER A 124 14.90 9.16 6.45
N VAL A 125 14.50 7.89 6.42
CA VAL A 125 13.17 7.45 5.94
C VAL A 125 12.05 8.05 6.77
N GLN A 126 12.16 7.98 8.11
CA GLN A 126 11.17 8.58 9.01
C GLN A 126 11.08 10.09 8.84
N PHE A 127 12.22 10.76 8.61
CA PHE A 127 12.24 12.19 8.32
C PHE A 127 11.55 12.51 6.98
N LEU A 128 11.84 11.75 5.92
CA LEU A 128 11.23 11.90 4.59
C LEU A 128 9.71 11.72 4.63
N MET A 129 9.22 10.71 5.36
CA MET A 129 7.78 10.50 5.53
C MET A 129 7.13 11.63 6.32
N GLY A 130 7.80 12.12 7.37
CA GLY A 130 7.30 13.26 8.16
C GLY A 130 7.19 14.54 7.33
N GLU A 131 8.18 14.82 6.47
CA GLU A 131 8.13 15.93 5.53
C GLU A 131 7.03 15.76 4.48
N MET A 132 6.80 14.53 4.00
CA MET A 132 5.75 14.21 3.02
C MET A 132 4.34 14.46 3.58
N LEU A 133 4.12 14.16 4.87
CA LEU A 133 2.84 14.42 5.54
C LEU A 133 2.62 15.92 5.83
N LYS A 134 3.70 16.68 6.02
CA LYS A 134 3.63 18.14 6.28
C LYS A 134 3.59 18.98 5.01
N SER A 135 4.18 18.49 3.91
CA SER A 135 4.29 19.23 2.65
C SER A 135 4.14 18.30 1.43
N THR A 136 3.11 18.55 0.63
CA THR A 136 2.72 17.72 -0.53
C THR A 136 3.65 17.84 -1.74
N SER A 137 4.65 18.72 -1.72
CA SER A 137 5.32 19.22 -2.94
C SER A 137 6.83 18.92 -3.06
N LYS A 138 7.41 18.02 -2.24
CA LYS A 138 8.85 17.72 -2.33
C LYS A 138 9.10 16.33 -2.88
N THR A 139 10.01 16.25 -3.86
CA THR A 139 10.41 15.01 -4.51
C THR A 139 11.45 14.29 -3.65
N VAL A 140 11.47 12.94 -3.61
CA VAL A 140 12.45 12.17 -2.81
C VAL A 140 13.90 12.62 -3.07
N LYS A 141 14.22 12.89 -4.34
CA LYS A 141 15.54 13.33 -4.80
C LYS A 141 15.99 14.66 -4.17
N GLU A 142 15.10 15.64 -4.06
CA GLU A 142 15.41 16.97 -3.51
C GLU A 142 15.63 16.92 -1.99
N VAL A 143 14.93 16.02 -1.29
CA VAL A 143 15.11 15.89 0.16
C VAL A 143 16.39 15.09 0.47
N THR A 144 16.76 14.10 -0.35
CA THR A 144 18.05 13.42 -0.20
C THR A 144 19.25 14.33 -0.48
N GLU A 145 19.15 15.25 -1.44
CA GLU A 145 20.19 16.27 -1.71
C GLU A 145 20.31 17.28 -0.57
N ASN A 146 19.19 17.75 -0.02
CA ASN A 146 19.22 18.64 1.16
C ASN A 146 19.70 17.93 2.45
N CYS A 147 19.49 16.61 2.58
CA CYS A 147 20.02 15.82 3.70
C CYS A 147 21.53 15.56 3.59
N ALA A 148 22.11 15.52 2.38
CA ALA A 148 23.54 15.29 2.16
C ALA A 148 24.42 16.42 2.74
N SER A 149 23.90 17.64 2.86
CA SER A 149 24.67 18.81 3.34
C SER A 149 24.75 18.95 4.86
N SER A 150 23.97 18.22 5.67
CA SER A 150 23.91 18.49 7.12
C SER A 150 24.54 17.43 8.03
N LYS A 151 24.53 16.12 7.74
CA LYS A 151 24.89 15.15 8.83
C LYS A 151 25.41 13.75 8.49
N PHE A 152 25.91 13.43 7.29
CA PHE A 152 26.38 12.06 7.01
C PHE A 152 27.81 11.86 6.47
N ASN A 153 28.62 12.91 6.29
CA ASN A 153 30.00 12.75 5.82
C ASN A 153 31.04 13.37 6.77
N LYS A 154 31.30 12.70 7.91
CA LYS A 154 32.50 13.03 8.71
C LYS A 154 33.25 11.86 9.33
N THR A 155 33.01 10.60 8.92
CA THR A 155 33.73 9.47 9.56
C THR A 155 34.19 8.34 8.65
N LEU A 156 34.03 8.42 7.31
CA LEU A 156 34.47 7.33 6.42
C LEU A 156 35.48 7.72 5.33
N PHE A 157 36.21 8.82 5.53
CA PHE A 157 37.48 9.08 4.82
C PHE A 157 38.56 9.46 5.83
N ARG A 158 38.99 8.48 6.62
CA ARG A 158 40.30 8.49 7.26
C ARG A 158 40.72 7.05 7.58
N LEU A 159 41.31 6.40 6.60
CA LEU A 159 42.53 5.58 6.67
C LEU A 159 42.80 5.03 5.27
#